data_AF-A0A4Q8U932-F1
#
_entry.id   AF-A0A4Q8U932-F1
#
_cell.length_a   1.000
_cell.length_b   1.000
_cell.length_c   1.000
_cell.angle_alpha   90.00
_cell.angle_beta   90.00
_cell.angle_gamma   90.00
#
_symmetry.space_group_name_H-M   'P 1'
#
loop_
_entity.id
_entity.type
_entity.pdbx_description
1 polymer ?
#
loop_
_entity_poly.entity_id
_entity_poly.type
_entity_poly.pdbx_seq_one_letter_code
_entity_poly.pdbx_strand_id
1 'polypeptide(L)'
;MNIDDLNHSKTPTALQEINVKIVAQLDESANASQEPDAKSDFSEFKALLVLRDEVIRQHLDTLHPEEKQVFAKLELDVNNTLKEMAQSLLVDAKKDITHFVRSRSAVQKYK
;
A
#
# COMPACT_ATOMS: atom_id res chain seq x y z
N MET A 1 9.38 -2.03 0.12
CA MET A 1 8.60 -2.91 -0.77
C MET A 1 9.06 -2.61 -2.18
N ASN A 2 9.27 -3.61 -3.02
CA ASN A 2 9.77 -3.42 -4.37
C ASN A 2 8.67 -3.69 -5.40
N ILE A 3 8.88 -3.20 -6.62
CA ILE A 3 7.96 -3.45 -7.73
C ILE A 3 7.79 -4.95 -8.04
N ASP A 4 8.82 -5.75 -7.76
CA ASP A 4 8.81 -7.20 -7.94
C ASP A 4 7.91 -7.92 -6.92
N ASP A 5 7.54 -7.27 -5.81
CA ASP A 5 6.58 -7.81 -4.84
C ASP A 5 5.13 -7.65 -5.32
N LEU A 6 4.89 -6.76 -6.30
CA LEU A 6 3.57 -6.44 -6.85
C LEU A 6 3.33 -7.03 -8.25
N ASN A 7 4.42 -7.33 -8.96
CA ASN A 7 4.38 -7.91 -10.30
C ASN A 7 4.65 -9.41 -10.24
N HIS A 8 4.00 -10.16 -11.12
CA HIS A 8 4.24 -11.57 -11.38
C HIS A 8 4.22 -11.82 -12.89
N SER A 9 4.49 -13.07 -13.29
CA SER A 9 4.62 -13.49 -14.70
C SER A 9 3.38 -13.29 -15.57
N LYS A 10 2.25 -12.88 -14.99
CA LYS A 10 0.96 -12.67 -15.65
C LYS A 10 0.40 -11.26 -15.42
N THR A 11 1.18 -10.35 -14.84
CA THR A 11 0.73 -8.98 -14.57
C THR A 11 0.64 -8.19 -15.89
N PRO A 12 -0.55 -7.70 -16.28
CA PRO A 12 -0.71 -6.93 -17.51
C PRO A 12 -0.10 -5.53 -17.37
N THR A 13 0.27 -4.90 -18.49
CA THR A 13 0.92 -3.58 -18.52
C THR A 13 0.17 -2.51 -17.72
N ALA A 14 -1.17 -2.44 -17.87
CA ALA A 14 -2.00 -1.49 -17.13
C ALA A 14 -1.89 -1.67 -15.60
N LEU A 15 -1.71 -2.90 -15.13
CA LEU A 15 -1.54 -3.19 -13.71
C LEU A 15 -0.11 -2.89 -13.23
N GLN A 16 0.90 -3.09 -14.08
CA GLN A 16 2.29 -2.71 -13.79
C GLN A 16 2.42 -1.20 -13.55
N GLU A 17 1.76 -0.38 -14.37
CA GLU A 17 1.76 1.08 -14.20
C GLU A 17 1.17 1.50 -12.85
N ILE A 18 0.10 0.84 -12.41
CA ILE A 18 -0.51 1.10 -11.10
C ILE A 18 0.42 0.64 -9.99
N ASN A 19 1.04 -0.54 -10.12
CA ASN A 19 1.98 -1.07 -9.14
C ASN A 19 3.19 -0.13 -8.96
N VAL A 20 3.72 0.48 -10.04
CA VAL A 20 4.79 1.49 -9.95
C VAL A 20 4.34 2.70 -9.14
N LYS A 21 3.13 3.21 -9.37
CA LYS A 21 2.58 4.34 -8.60
C LYS A 21 2.41 4.00 -7.13
N ILE A 22 1.97 2.77 -6.82
CA ILE A 22 1.84 2.29 -5.45
C ILE A 22 3.20 2.29 -4.74
N VAL A 23 4.25 1.77 -5.38
CA VAL A 23 5.61 1.76 -4.80
C VAL A 23 6.13 3.20 -4.60
N ALA A 24 5.98 4.06 -5.61
CA ALA A 24 6.38 5.47 -5.50
C ALA A 24 5.69 6.18 -4.33
N GLN A 25 4.38 5.98 -4.16
CA GLN A 25 3.64 6.57 -3.04
C GLN A 25 4.14 6.09 -1.68
N LEU A 26 4.47 4.81 -1.57
CA LEU A 26 4.99 4.23 -0.34
C LEU A 26 6.37 4.80 0.00
N ASP A 27 7.25 4.92 -1.00
CA ASP A 27 8.59 5.49 -0.84
C ASP A 27 8.51 6.99 -0.49
N GLU A 28 7.65 7.75 -1.15
CA GLU A 28 7.41 9.16 -0.83
C GLU A 28 6.89 9.32 0.61
N SER A 29 5.92 8.50 1.03
CA SER A 29 5.38 8.54 2.39
C SER A 29 6.42 8.22 3.47
N ALA A 30 7.33 7.28 3.20
CA ALA A 30 8.41 6.91 4.11
C ALA A 30 9.45 8.04 4.26
N ASN A 31 9.67 8.82 3.19
CA ASN A 31 10.60 9.94 3.18
C ASN A 31 9.97 11.24 3.73
N ALA A 32 8.65 11.44 3.55
CA ALA A 32 7.92 12.62 4.02
C ALA A 32 7.66 12.64 5.53
N SER A 33 7.77 11.49 6.23
CA SER A 33 7.67 11.38 7.70
C SER A 33 8.68 12.21 8.51
N GLN A 34 9.58 12.96 7.86
CA GLN A 34 10.48 13.92 8.51
C GLN A 34 9.86 15.32 8.70
N GLU A 35 8.74 15.63 8.03
CA GLU A 35 8.04 16.92 8.13
C GLU A 35 6.79 16.81 9.04
N PRO A 36 6.71 17.58 10.14
CA PRO A 36 5.66 17.43 11.17
C PRO A 36 4.23 17.78 10.72
N ASP A 37 4.05 18.36 9.52
CA ASP A 37 2.74 18.75 8.96
C ASP A 37 2.35 17.97 7.68
N ALA A 38 3.12 16.94 7.31
CA ALA A 38 2.78 16.09 6.16
C ALA A 38 1.50 15.30 6.44
N LYS A 39 0.37 15.74 5.88
CA LYS A 39 -0.90 14.99 5.90
C LYS A 39 -0.62 13.60 5.35
N SER A 40 -0.82 12.55 6.14
CA SER A 40 -0.58 11.18 5.70
C SER A 40 -1.34 10.88 4.41
N ASP A 41 -0.59 10.64 3.34
CA ASP A 41 -1.04 10.38 1.96
C ASP A 41 -1.79 9.05 1.75
N PHE A 42 -2.38 8.53 2.83
CA PHE A 42 -3.11 7.27 2.84
C PHE A 42 -4.35 7.30 1.93
N SER A 43 -4.88 8.49 1.63
CA SER A 43 -6.00 8.68 0.70
C SER A 43 -5.62 8.31 -0.74
N GLU A 44 -4.45 8.73 -1.19
CA GLU A 44 -3.97 8.46 -2.55
C GLU A 44 -3.54 7.01 -2.68
N PHE A 45 -2.88 6.45 -1.66
CA PHE A 45 -2.61 5.01 -1.58
C PHE A 45 -3.91 4.19 -1.69
N LYS A 46 -4.96 4.56 -0.96
CA LYS A 46 -6.28 3.90 -1.05
C LYS A 46 -6.90 4.03 -2.44
N ALA A 47 -6.80 5.18 -3.08
CA ALA A 47 -7.32 5.39 -4.43
C ALA A 47 -6.61 4.49 -5.45
N LEU A 48 -5.28 4.36 -5.34
CA LEU A 48 -4.49 3.45 -6.18
C LEU A 48 -4.88 1.99 -5.98
N LEU A 49 -5.15 1.56 -4.74
CA LEU A 49 -5.63 0.20 -4.47
C LEU A 49 -7.01 -0.09 -5.08
N VAL A 50 -7.93 0.88 -5.06
CA VAL A 50 -9.24 0.75 -5.72
C VAL A 50 -9.08 0.64 -7.23
N LEU A 51 -8.24 1.49 -7.83
CA LEU A 51 -7.92 1.42 -9.26
C LEU A 51 -7.28 0.09 -9.64
N ARG A 52 -6.38 -0.43 -8.79
CA ARG A 52 -5.75 -1.75 -8.95
C ARG A 52 -6.80 -2.87 -9.02
N ASP A 53 -7.74 -2.90 -8.07
CA ASP A 53 -8.82 -3.89 -8.01
C ASP A 53 -9.75 -3.80 -9.24
N GLU A 54 -10.06 -2.59 -9.72
CA GLU A 54 -10.84 -2.41 -10.93
C GLU A 54 -10.15 -3.00 -12.17
N VAL A 55 -8.87 -2.69 -12.37
CA VAL A 55 -8.09 -3.23 -13.49
C VAL A 55 -7.95 -4.75 -13.42
N ILE A 56 -7.79 -5.30 -12.21
CA ILE A 56 -7.75 -6.76 -11.99
C ILE A 56 -9.07 -7.41 -12.42
N ARG A 57 -10.22 -6.86 -12.00
CA ARG A 57 -11.54 -7.40 -12.37
C ARG A 57 -11.77 -7.32 -13.87
N GLN A 58 -11.45 -6.18 -14.48
CA GLN A 58 -11.55 -6.02 -15.92
C GLN A 58 -10.67 -7.03 -16.66
N HIS A 59 -9.42 -7.23 -16.22
CA HIS A 59 -8.54 -8.22 -16.83
C HIS A 59 -9.05 -9.65 -16.65
N LEU A 60 -9.49 -10.01 -15.44
CA LEU A 60 -10.11 -11.29 -15.13
C LEU A 60 -11.27 -11.64 -16.07
N ASP A 61 -12.09 -10.65 -16.46
CA ASP A 61 -13.21 -10.84 -17.37
C ASP A 61 -12.82 -11.09 -18.83
N THR A 62 -11.59 -10.73 -19.20
CA THR A 62 -11.04 -11.03 -20.53
C THR A 62 -10.36 -12.40 -20.65
N LEU A 63 -10.06 -13.05 -19.51
CA LEU A 63 -9.30 -14.30 -19.47
C LEU A 63 -10.18 -15.56 -19.61
N HIS A 64 -9.63 -16.59 -20.25
CA HIS A 64 -10.23 -17.92 -20.23
C HIS A 64 -10.22 -18.53 -18.81
N PRO A 65 -11.14 -19.45 -18.47
CA PRO A 65 -11.28 -19.96 -17.10
C PRO A 65 -9.98 -20.51 -16.47
N GLU A 66 -9.16 -21.21 -17.24
CA GLU A 66 -7.88 -21.77 -16.76
C GLU A 66 -6.87 -20.66 -16.44
N GLU A 67 -6.73 -19.68 -17.33
CA GLU A 67 -5.84 -18.53 -17.13
C GLU A 67 -6.34 -17.63 -16.00
N LYS A 68 -7.66 -17.49 -15.88
CA LYS A 68 -8.34 -16.74 -14.82
C LYS A 68 -8.00 -17.30 -13.44
N GLN A 69 -8.01 -18.63 -13.29
CA GLN A 69 -7.63 -19.29 -12.04
C GLN A 69 -6.15 -19.07 -11.69
N VAL A 70 -5.25 -19.21 -12.68
CA VAL A 70 -3.82 -19.00 -12.48
C VAL A 70 -3.54 -17.55 -12.08
N PHE A 71 -4.11 -16.60 -12.81
CA PHE A 71 -3.97 -15.16 -12.53
C PHE A 71 -4.53 -14.81 -11.15
N ALA A 72 -5.75 -15.26 -10.82
CA ALA A 72 -6.37 -14.99 -9.52
C ALA A 72 -5.55 -15.52 -8.34
N LYS A 73 -4.89 -16.68 -8.50
CA LYS A 73 -4.02 -17.23 -7.45
C LYS A 73 -2.78 -16.35 -7.23
N LEU A 74 -2.12 -15.92 -8.30
CA LEU A 74 -0.96 -15.04 -8.22
C LEU A 74 -1.34 -13.67 -7.62
N GLU A 75 -2.49 -13.12 -8.02
CA GLU A 75 -2.99 -11.86 -7.48
C GLU A 75 -3.42 -11.96 -6.01
N LEU A 76 -3.88 -13.13 -5.56
CA LEU A 76 -4.18 -13.34 -4.14
C LEU A 76 -2.91 -13.22 -3.29
N ASP A 77 -1.79 -13.78 -3.76
CA ASP A 77 -0.51 -13.69 -3.06
C ASP A 77 -0.04 -12.23 -2.98
N VAL A 78 -0.12 -11.47 -4.08
CA VAL A 78 0.21 -10.03 -4.08
C VAL A 78 -0.70 -9.24 -3.15
N ASN A 79 -2.01 -9.51 -3.16
CA ASN A 79 -2.97 -8.84 -2.29
C ASN A 79 -2.70 -9.12 -0.80
N ASN A 80 -2.24 -10.32 -0.45
CA ASN A 80 -1.85 -10.64 0.92
C ASN A 80 -0.62 -9.82 1.33
N THR A 81 0.39 -9.72 0.47
CA THR A 81 1.58 -8.87 0.73
C THR A 81 1.20 -7.40 0.93
N LEU A 82 0.34 -6.86 0.07
CA LEU A 82 -0.18 -5.49 0.19
C LEU A 82 -0.94 -5.28 1.51
N LYS A 83 -1.75 -6.27 1.92
CA LYS A 83 -2.50 -6.22 3.17
C LYS A 83 -1.59 -6.22 4.39
N GLU A 84 -0.61 -7.11 4.44
CA GLU A 84 0.37 -7.19 5.53
C GLU A 84 1.14 -5.87 5.67
N MET A 85 1.56 -5.29 4.55
CA MET A 85 2.25 -4.01 4.52
C MET A 85 1.35 -2.87 5.01
N ALA A 86 0.10 -2.77 4.52
CA ALA A 86 -0.85 -1.77 5.00
C ALA A 86 -1.13 -1.89 6.51
N GLN A 87 -1.12 -3.11 7.04
CA GLN A 87 -1.24 -3.36 8.48
C GLN A 87 0.00 -2.88 9.25
N SER A 88 1.21 -3.14 8.74
CA SER A 88 2.46 -2.64 9.35
C SER A 88 2.47 -1.11 9.42
N LEU A 89 2.14 -0.42 8.32
CA LEU A 89 2.08 1.03 8.28
C LEU A 89 1.10 1.61 9.31
N LEU A 90 -0.06 0.98 9.49
CA LEU A 90 -1.04 1.41 10.48
C LEU A 90 -0.52 1.22 11.92
N VAL A 91 0.16 0.11 12.19
CA VAL A 91 0.79 -0.17 13.49
C VAL A 91 1.88 0.85 13.81
N ASP A 92 2.72 1.18 12.83
CA ASP A 92 3.80 2.15 12.98
C ASP A 92 3.24 3.56 13.24
N ALA A 93 2.25 4.00 12.45
CA ALA A 93 1.57 5.29 12.67
C ALA A 93 0.94 5.38 14.08
N LYS A 94 0.33 4.29 14.57
CA LYS A 94 -0.24 4.24 15.93
C LYS A 94 0.84 4.36 17.01
N LYS A 95 2.01 3.75 16.80
CA LYS A 95 3.14 3.80 17.73
C LYS A 95 3.69 5.23 17.82
N ASP A 96 3.80 5.93 16.69
CA ASP A 96 4.30 7.31 16.64
C ASP A 96 3.38 8.29 17.37
N ILE A 97 2.07 8.19 17.15
CA ILE A 97 1.07 8.99 17.89
C ILE A 97 1.18 8.72 19.39
N THR A 98 1.32 7.46 19.78
CA THR A 98 1.44 7.07 21.19
C THR A 98 2.70 7.66 21.83
N HIS A 99 3.83 7.64 21.12
CA HIS A 99 5.08 8.24 21.59
C HIS A 99 4.96 9.77 21.72
N PHE A 100 4.35 10.43 20.73
CA PHE A 100 4.11 11.88 20.74
C PHE A 100 3.20 12.33 21.89
N VAL A 101 2.11 11.61 22.16
CA VAL A 101 1.22 11.93 23.29
C VAL A 101 1.95 11.77 24.63
N ARG A 102 2.80 10.75 24.76
CA ARG A 102 3.62 10.54 25.97
C ARG A 102 4.67 11.62 26.14
N SER A 103 5.38 12.01 25.07
CA SER A 103 6.37 13.09 25.13
C SER A 103 5.71 14.43 25.51
N ARG A 104 4.54 14.75 24.93
CA ARG A 104 3.76 15.95 25.28
C ARG A 104 3.31 15.95 26.74
N SER A 105 2.86 14.79 27.23
CA SER A 105 2.43 14.62 28.63
C SER A 105 3.61 14.72 29.60
N ALA A 106 4.79 14.23 29.21
CA ALA A 106 6.01 14.38 30.00
C ALA A 106 6.44 15.84 30.09
N VAL A 107 6.45 16.59 28.98
CA VAL A 107 6.77 18.03 28.96
C VAL A 107 5.79 18.85 29.82
N GLN A 108 4.51 18.47 29.88
CA GLN A 108 3.53 19.13 30.75
C GLN A 108 3.73 18.85 32.25
N LYS A 109 4.43 17.77 32.64
CA LYS A 109 4.75 17.46 34.05
C LYS A 109 5.96 18.21 34.60
N TYR A 110 6.76 18.84 33.73
CA TYR A 110 7.94 19.64 34.11
C TYR A 110 7.67 21.16 34.06
N LYS A 111 6.41 21.58 33.82
CA LYS A 111 5.94 22.96 34.04
C LYS A 111 5.20 23.04 35.36
#